data_AF-A0A7L2V3L0-F1
#
_entry.id   AF-A0A7L2V3L0-F1
#
_cell.length_a   1.000
_cell.length_b   1.000
_cell.length_c   1.000
_cell.angle_alpha   90.00
_cell.angle_beta   90.00
_cell.angle_gamma   90.00
#
_symmetry.space_group_name_H-M   'P 1'
#
loop_
_entity.id
_entity.type
_entity.pdbx_description
1 polymer ?
#
loop_
_entity_poly.entity_id
_entity_poly.type
_entity_poly.pdbx_seq_one_letter_code
_entity_poly.pdbx_strand_id
1 'polypeptide(L)'
;MAIFPQETDNEPSEKDALQPGRNIVAAGYALYGSATLVALSTGQGVDCFMLDPGLGEFILVDRDVKINKKGKTYSLNEGYAKYFDPAMTEYLQKKKFPEDGSSPYGARYVGSMVADVHRTLMYGGIFMYPANQKSPKGKLRLLYECNPMAFIIEQAGGMATTGTEAVLDVKPENIHQRVPLILGSPEDVQEYLACVQKHQKSS
;
A
#
# COMPACT_ATOMS: atom_id res chain seq x y z
N MET A 1 -1.27 8.84 -7.96
CA MET A 1 -0.38 9.58 -8.88
C MET A 1 1.03 9.55 -8.30
N ALA A 2 2.04 9.33 -9.13
CA ALA A 2 3.45 9.48 -8.79
C ALA A 2 4.12 10.37 -9.84
N ILE A 3 5.09 11.16 -9.40
CA ILE A 3 5.87 12.09 -10.22
C ILE A 3 7.32 11.64 -10.14
N PHE A 4 7.94 11.47 -11.30
CA PHE A 4 9.34 11.11 -11.46
C PHE A 4 10.05 12.24 -12.21
N PRO A 5 11.32 12.53 -11.88
CA PRO A 5 12.15 13.35 -12.74
C PRO A 5 12.49 12.56 -14.02
N GLN A 6 12.67 13.25 -15.13
CA GLN A 6 13.27 12.64 -16.30
C GLN A 6 14.77 12.46 -16.04
N GLU A 7 15.30 11.24 -16.16
CA GLU A 7 16.70 10.95 -15.83
C GLU A 7 17.68 11.30 -16.97
N THR A 8 17.18 11.41 -18.20
CA THR A 8 18.01 11.64 -19.39
C THR A 8 17.58 12.90 -20.14
N ASP A 9 18.54 13.61 -20.72
CA ASP A 9 18.30 14.77 -21.59
C ASP A 9 17.85 14.38 -23.02
N ASN A 10 17.49 13.12 -23.24
CA ASN A 10 17.00 12.64 -24.52
C ASN A 10 15.53 13.03 -24.74
N GLU A 11 15.04 12.85 -25.97
CA GLU A 11 13.61 12.92 -26.28
C GLU A 11 12.81 12.00 -25.34
N PRO A 12 11.75 12.52 -24.67
CA PRO A 12 10.93 11.73 -23.75
C PRO A 12 10.35 10.48 -24.40
N SER A 13 10.39 9.37 -23.66
CA SER A 13 9.96 8.06 -24.13
C SER A 13 9.29 7.27 -23.00
N GLU A 14 8.64 6.14 -23.35
CA GLU A 14 8.05 5.23 -22.36
C GLU A 14 9.09 4.75 -21.33
N LYS A 15 10.36 4.65 -21.73
CA LYS A 15 11.45 4.18 -20.85
C LYS A 15 11.67 5.11 -19.67
N ASP A 16 11.39 6.40 -19.81
CA ASP A 16 11.53 7.37 -18.72
C ASP A 16 10.53 7.10 -17.58
N ALA A 17 9.43 6.38 -17.84
CA ALA A 17 8.49 5.93 -16.82
C ALA A 17 8.91 4.63 -16.11
N LEU A 18 9.91 3.89 -16.63
CA LEU A 18 10.37 2.60 -16.10
C LEU A 18 11.40 2.76 -14.97
N GLN A 19 11.10 3.63 -14.02
CA GLN A 19 11.93 3.90 -12.85
C GLN A 19 11.41 3.14 -11.62
N PRO A 20 12.29 2.66 -10.72
CA PRO A 20 11.86 2.12 -9.43
C PRO A 20 11.14 3.20 -8.63
N GLY A 21 10.18 2.79 -7.79
CA GLY A 21 9.40 3.72 -6.96
C GLY A 21 10.25 4.58 -6.01
N ARG A 22 11.50 4.18 -5.73
CA ARG A 22 12.49 4.98 -4.98
C ARG A 22 12.82 6.32 -5.64
N ASN A 23 12.63 6.46 -6.95
CA ASN A 23 12.95 7.68 -7.69
C ASN A 23 11.78 8.69 -7.73
N ILE A 24 10.66 8.38 -7.04
CA ILE A 24 9.53 9.30 -6.92
C ILE A 24 9.96 10.55 -6.16
N VAL A 25 9.70 11.72 -6.74
CA VAL A 25 9.92 13.04 -6.10
C VAL A 25 8.65 13.57 -5.43
N ALA A 26 7.48 13.15 -5.91
CA ALA A 26 6.22 13.42 -5.25
C ALA A 26 5.18 12.35 -5.62
N ALA A 27 4.32 11.99 -4.68
CA ALA A 27 3.19 11.11 -4.94
C ALA A 27 1.99 11.51 -4.09
N GLY A 28 0.82 11.05 -4.50
CA GLY A 28 -0.42 11.31 -3.81
C GLY A 28 -1.63 10.63 -4.43
N TYR A 29 -2.77 10.82 -3.79
CA TYR A 29 -4.06 10.34 -4.30
C TYR A 29 -5.17 11.31 -3.92
N ALA A 30 -6.19 11.38 -4.78
CA ALA A 30 -7.47 11.99 -4.45
C ALA A 30 -8.45 10.90 -4.05
N LEU A 31 -9.15 11.10 -2.93
CA LEU A 31 -10.22 10.24 -2.44
C LEU A 31 -11.55 10.99 -2.58
N TYR A 32 -12.44 10.47 -3.43
CA TYR A 32 -13.82 10.95 -3.55
C TYR A 32 -14.72 10.13 -2.61
N GLY A 33 -14.61 10.41 -1.30
CA GLY A 33 -15.37 9.76 -0.25
C GLY A 33 -16.61 10.57 0.16
N SER A 34 -16.96 10.51 1.44
CA SER A 34 -17.97 11.40 2.03
C SER A 34 -17.54 12.88 1.98
N ALA A 35 -16.24 13.12 1.97
CA ALA A 35 -15.59 14.37 1.60
C ALA A 35 -14.52 14.07 0.54
N THR A 36 -14.18 15.08 -0.26
CA THR A 36 -13.07 14.97 -1.22
C THR A 36 -11.77 15.40 -0.56
N LEU A 37 -10.76 14.54 -0.59
CA LEU A 37 -9.47 14.76 0.04
C LEU A 37 -8.34 14.43 -0.92
N VAL A 38 -7.23 15.15 -0.81
CA VAL A 38 -5.95 14.85 -1.45
C VAL A 38 -4.92 14.56 -0.37
N ALA A 39 -4.33 13.37 -0.40
CA ALA A 39 -3.11 13.08 0.37
C ALA A 39 -1.91 13.26 -0.56
N LEU A 40 -0.89 13.99 -0.10
CA LEU A 40 0.27 14.36 -0.89
C LEU A 40 1.55 14.19 -0.07
N SER A 41 2.61 13.76 -0.74
CA SER A 41 3.97 13.79 -0.21
C SER A 41 4.94 14.23 -1.29
N THR A 42 5.92 15.04 -0.91
CA THR A 42 7.07 15.46 -1.72
C THR A 42 8.39 14.88 -1.18
N GLY A 43 8.32 13.77 -0.44
CA GLY A 43 9.48 13.10 0.16
C GLY A 43 9.85 13.57 1.58
N GLN A 44 9.04 14.44 2.20
CA GLN A 44 9.25 14.99 3.55
C GLN A 44 8.01 14.81 4.42
N GLY A 45 7.52 13.58 4.54
CA GLY A 45 6.27 13.30 5.25
C GLY A 45 5.04 13.41 4.36
N VAL A 46 3.85 13.29 4.95
CA VAL A 46 2.57 13.23 4.23
C VAL A 46 1.62 14.27 4.81
N ASP A 47 0.98 15.03 3.93
CA ASP A 47 -0.05 16.00 4.31
C ASP A 47 -1.38 15.64 3.63
N CYS A 48 -2.48 15.90 4.32
CA CYS A 48 -3.84 15.71 3.82
C CYS A 48 -4.57 17.05 3.68
N PHE A 49 -5.18 17.25 2.53
CA PHE A 49 -5.93 18.46 2.20
C PHE A 49 -7.36 18.10 1.85
N MET A 50 -8.33 18.75 2.46
CA MET A 50 -9.75 18.54 2.19
C MET A 50 -10.28 19.65 1.28
N LEU A 51 -11.09 19.29 0.28
CA LEU A 51 -11.76 20.25 -0.59
C LEU A 51 -12.87 20.97 0.18
N ASP A 52 -12.80 22.30 0.22
CA ASP A 52 -13.93 23.16 0.53
C ASP A 52 -14.70 23.44 -0.78
N PRO A 53 -15.93 22.90 -0.96
CA PRO A 53 -16.67 23.10 -2.20
C PRO A 53 -17.19 24.53 -2.40
N GLY A 54 -17.30 25.33 -1.33
CA GLY A 54 -17.75 26.70 -1.39
C GLY A 54 -16.67 27.65 -1.91
N LEU A 55 -15.40 27.35 -1.59
CA LEU A 55 -14.24 28.11 -2.06
C LEU A 55 -13.61 27.51 -3.33
N GLY A 56 -13.78 26.19 -3.55
CA GLY A 56 -13.08 25.47 -4.61
C GLY A 56 -11.60 25.22 -4.30
N GLU A 57 -11.22 25.23 -3.02
CA GLU A 57 -9.83 25.13 -2.57
C GLU A 57 -9.59 23.89 -1.71
N PHE A 58 -8.38 23.33 -1.81
CA PHE A 58 -7.91 22.25 -0.94
C PHE A 58 -7.20 22.83 0.29
N ILE A 59 -7.82 22.68 1.45
CA ILE A 59 -7.33 23.22 2.72
C ILE A 59 -6.61 22.13 3.50
N LEU A 60 -5.42 22.43 4.03
CA LEU A 60 -4.65 21.51 4.87
C LEU A 60 -5.46 21.17 6.14
N VAL A 61 -5.73 19.88 6.36
CA VAL A 61 -6.49 19.38 7.52
C VAL A 61 -5.67 18.50 8.44
N ASP A 62 -4.75 17.69 7.89
CA ASP A 62 -3.80 16.89 8.66
C ASP A 62 -2.39 17.13 8.14
N ARG A 63 -1.48 17.47 9.05
CA ARG A 63 -0.08 17.79 8.73
C ARG A 63 0.85 16.70 9.26
N ASP A 64 1.86 16.35 8.47
CA ASP A 64 2.88 15.34 8.79
C ASP A 64 2.29 14.05 9.35
N VAL A 65 1.31 13.49 8.64
CA VAL A 65 0.58 12.29 9.00
C VAL A 65 1.56 11.13 9.21
N LYS A 66 1.43 10.47 10.38
CA LYS A 66 2.16 9.25 10.72
C LYS A 66 1.21 8.09 10.92
N ILE A 67 1.53 6.96 10.32
CA ILE A 67 0.77 5.72 10.52
C ILE A 67 1.11 5.13 11.89
N ASN A 68 0.10 4.53 12.54
CA ASN A 68 0.33 3.79 13.79
C ASN A 68 1.30 2.62 13.55
N LYS A 69 2.17 2.33 14.54
CA LYS A 69 3.13 1.22 14.44
C LYS A 69 2.46 -0.15 14.29
N LYS A 70 1.31 -0.33 14.94
CA LYS A 70 0.44 -1.51 14.88
C LYS A 70 -1.01 -1.06 14.88
N GLY A 71 -1.85 -1.70 14.06
CA GLY A 71 -3.28 -1.43 14.01
C GLY A 71 -4.13 -2.51 14.66
N LYS A 72 -5.43 -2.44 14.35
CA LYS A 72 -6.45 -3.39 14.82
C LYS A 72 -7.36 -3.87 13.69
N THR A 73 -6.97 -3.64 12.45
CA THR A 73 -7.76 -4.00 11.27
C THR A 73 -6.91 -4.64 10.19
N TYR A 74 -7.48 -5.60 9.47
CA TYR A 74 -6.93 -6.12 8.24
C TYR A 74 -7.90 -5.87 7.08
N SER A 75 -7.35 -5.62 5.89
CA SER A 75 -8.11 -5.30 4.69
C SER A 75 -7.68 -6.16 3.50
N LEU A 76 -8.52 -7.11 3.13
CA LEU A 76 -8.26 -8.07 2.07
C LEU A 76 -9.56 -8.69 1.56
N ASN A 77 -9.60 -9.06 0.27
CA ASN A 77 -10.73 -9.79 -0.30
C ASN A 77 -10.65 -11.29 0.03
N GLU A 78 -11.32 -11.70 1.09
CA GLU A 78 -11.37 -13.10 1.52
C GLU A 78 -12.13 -14.03 0.55
N GLY A 79 -12.82 -13.51 -0.46
CA GLY A 79 -13.38 -14.33 -1.55
C GLY A 79 -12.31 -15.13 -2.32
N TYR A 80 -11.03 -14.76 -2.19
CA TYR A 80 -9.90 -15.50 -2.73
C TYR A 80 -9.30 -16.55 -1.76
N ALA A 81 -9.94 -16.84 -0.62
CA ALA A 81 -9.41 -17.75 0.41
C ALA A 81 -8.91 -19.09 -0.14
N LYS A 82 -9.63 -19.69 -1.11
CA LYS A 82 -9.23 -20.95 -1.77
C LYS A 82 -7.88 -20.87 -2.49
N TYR A 83 -7.44 -19.68 -2.88
CA TYR A 83 -6.27 -19.44 -3.74
C TYR A 83 -5.11 -18.74 -3.02
N PHE A 84 -5.25 -18.44 -1.73
CA PHE A 84 -4.17 -17.85 -0.95
C PHE A 84 -3.03 -18.85 -0.76
N ASP A 85 -1.82 -18.31 -0.70
CA ASP A 85 -0.67 -19.08 -0.27
C ASP A 85 -0.76 -19.43 1.24
N PRO A 86 0.05 -20.39 1.71
CA PRO A 86 0.06 -20.79 3.11
C PRO A 86 0.40 -19.66 4.10
N ALA A 87 1.27 -18.71 3.72
CA ALA A 87 1.69 -17.62 4.60
C ALA A 87 0.55 -16.62 4.85
N MET A 88 -0.19 -16.26 3.80
CA MET A 88 -1.38 -15.42 3.89
C MET A 88 -2.48 -16.11 4.70
N THR A 89 -2.68 -17.41 4.47
CA THR A 89 -3.66 -18.21 5.23
C THR A 89 -3.32 -18.25 6.72
N GLU A 90 -2.05 -18.49 7.07
CA GLU A 90 -1.57 -18.46 8.46
C GLU A 90 -1.74 -17.07 9.09
N TYR A 91 -1.36 -16.00 8.37
CA TYR A 91 -1.51 -14.64 8.87
C TYR A 91 -2.96 -14.28 9.18
N LEU A 92 -3.89 -14.57 8.25
CA LEU A 92 -5.32 -14.33 8.46
C LEU A 92 -5.88 -15.14 9.64
N GLN A 93 -5.42 -16.37 9.83
CA GLN A 93 -5.82 -17.19 10.97
C GLN A 93 -5.41 -16.53 12.30
N LYS A 94 -4.17 -16.04 12.40
CA LYS A 94 -3.68 -15.30 13.59
C LYS A 94 -4.48 -14.03 13.86
N LYS A 95 -4.88 -13.30 12.82
CA LYS A 95 -5.70 -12.08 12.97
C LYS A 95 -7.11 -12.37 13.48
N LYS A 96 -7.69 -13.53 13.13
CA LYS A 96 -9.04 -13.94 13.52
C LYS A 96 -9.10 -14.67 14.85
N PHE A 97 -8.09 -15.48 15.14
CA PHE A 97 -8.00 -16.33 16.32
C PHE A 97 -6.66 -16.12 17.02
N PRO A 98 -6.43 -14.93 17.61
CA PRO A 98 -5.22 -14.65 18.35
C PRO A 98 -5.08 -15.59 19.56
N GLU A 99 -3.90 -16.17 19.73
CA GLU A 99 -3.58 -17.11 20.82
C GLU A 99 -2.98 -16.41 22.05
N ASP A 100 -2.61 -15.14 21.92
CA ASP A 100 -2.00 -14.31 22.98
C ASP A 100 -3.04 -13.65 23.91
N GLY A 101 -4.32 -13.98 23.74
CA GLY A 101 -5.44 -13.41 24.51
C GLY A 101 -5.88 -12.02 24.05
N SER A 102 -5.27 -11.46 22.99
CA SER A 102 -5.72 -10.20 22.39
C SER A 102 -7.07 -10.36 21.68
N SER A 103 -7.75 -9.25 21.40
CA SER A 103 -8.99 -9.29 20.60
C SER A 103 -8.68 -9.52 19.12
N PRO A 104 -9.52 -10.28 18.39
CA PRO A 104 -9.40 -10.41 16.95
C PRO A 104 -9.40 -9.05 16.24
N TYR A 105 -8.70 -8.98 15.10
CA TYR A 105 -8.70 -7.78 14.28
C TYR A 105 -10.05 -7.60 13.58
N GLY A 106 -10.47 -6.35 13.40
CA GLY A 106 -11.64 -6.03 12.57
C GLY A 106 -11.33 -6.18 11.09
N ALA A 107 -12.15 -6.94 10.37
CA ALA A 107 -12.09 -7.00 8.91
C ALA A 107 -12.72 -5.74 8.30
N ARG A 108 -12.03 -5.08 7.35
CA ARG A 108 -12.60 -3.99 6.56
C ARG A 108 -12.12 -4.12 5.12
N TYR A 109 -13.03 -4.15 4.16
CA TYR A 109 -12.67 -4.19 2.75
C TYR A 109 -13.71 -3.43 1.95
N VAL A 110 -13.37 -2.21 1.54
CA VAL A 110 -14.25 -1.35 0.73
C VAL A 110 -14.26 -1.83 -0.72
N GLY A 111 -13.14 -2.40 -1.18
CA GLY A 111 -12.98 -2.84 -2.57
C GLY A 111 -12.49 -1.73 -3.51
N SER A 112 -12.24 -0.54 -2.97
CA SER A 112 -11.52 0.55 -3.63
C SER A 112 -10.18 0.72 -2.93
N MET A 113 -9.09 0.53 -3.68
CA MET A 113 -7.73 0.60 -3.12
C MET A 113 -7.49 1.93 -2.40
N VAL A 114 -7.88 3.06 -3.00
CA VAL A 114 -7.66 4.39 -2.41
C VAL A 114 -8.36 4.50 -1.05
N ALA A 115 -9.60 4.02 -0.93
CA ALA A 115 -10.35 4.10 0.33
C ALA A 115 -9.76 3.16 1.40
N ASP A 116 -9.35 1.96 1.02
CA ASP A 116 -8.75 0.99 1.94
C ASP A 116 -7.36 1.43 2.42
N VAL A 117 -6.52 1.97 1.52
CA VAL A 117 -5.20 2.52 1.86
C VAL A 117 -5.32 3.79 2.71
N HIS A 118 -6.23 4.72 2.37
CA HIS A 118 -6.44 5.93 3.18
C HIS A 118 -6.85 5.59 4.61
N ARG A 119 -7.77 4.64 4.79
CA ARG A 119 -8.15 4.14 6.11
C ARG A 119 -6.96 3.51 6.85
N THR A 120 -6.14 2.73 6.13
CA THR A 120 -4.93 2.10 6.70
C THR A 120 -3.92 3.16 7.14
N LEU A 121 -3.74 4.23 6.37
CA LEU A 121 -2.88 5.36 6.71
C LEU A 121 -3.36 6.05 8.01
N MET A 122 -4.65 6.37 8.10
CA MET A 122 -5.18 7.16 9.22
C MET A 122 -5.39 6.35 10.51
N TYR A 123 -5.77 5.07 10.40
CA TYR A 123 -6.11 4.25 11.58
C TYR A 123 -5.06 3.17 11.89
N GLY A 124 -4.10 2.96 11.00
CA GLY A 124 -3.19 1.82 11.05
C GLY A 124 -3.85 0.51 10.64
N GLY A 125 -3.09 -0.56 10.76
CA GLY A 125 -3.46 -1.91 10.35
C GLY A 125 -2.78 -2.26 9.03
N ILE A 126 -3.38 -3.20 8.30
CA ILE A 126 -2.75 -3.74 7.09
C ILE A 126 -3.73 -3.88 5.93
N PHE A 127 -3.32 -3.44 4.76
CA PHE A 127 -3.98 -3.71 3.48
C PHE A 127 -3.18 -4.76 2.71
N MET A 128 -3.88 -5.75 2.14
CA MET A 128 -3.24 -6.85 1.44
C MET A 128 -3.98 -7.17 0.13
N TYR A 129 -3.21 -7.18 -0.94
CA TYR A 129 -3.56 -7.67 -2.28
C TYR A 129 -2.46 -8.63 -2.76
N PRO A 130 -2.38 -9.84 -2.19
CA PRO A 130 -1.29 -10.77 -2.47
C PRO A 130 -1.38 -11.33 -3.91
N ALA A 131 -0.30 -12.01 -4.32
CA ALA A 131 -0.39 -12.98 -5.41
C ALA A 131 -1.42 -14.06 -5.07
N ASN A 132 -2.01 -14.67 -6.10
CA ASN A 132 -2.77 -15.89 -5.92
C ASN A 132 -2.59 -16.80 -7.14
N GLN A 133 -3.09 -18.03 -7.07
CA GLN A 133 -2.95 -19.01 -8.16
C GLN A 133 -3.47 -18.53 -9.52
N LYS A 134 -4.49 -17.66 -9.55
CA LYS A 134 -5.05 -17.09 -10.79
C LYS A 134 -4.33 -15.82 -11.25
N SER A 135 -3.56 -15.18 -10.37
CA SER A 135 -2.84 -13.93 -10.63
C SER A 135 -1.51 -13.97 -9.89
N PRO A 136 -0.52 -14.73 -10.40
CA PRO A 136 0.75 -14.94 -9.72
C PRO A 136 1.56 -13.64 -9.51
N LYS A 137 1.37 -12.66 -10.40
CA LYS A 137 1.96 -11.31 -10.28
C LYS A 137 1.03 -10.31 -9.56
N GLY A 138 0.02 -10.78 -8.83
CA GLY A 138 -1.02 -9.91 -8.26
C GLY A 138 -1.92 -9.27 -9.33
N LYS A 139 -2.75 -8.31 -8.91
CA LYS A 139 -3.71 -7.62 -9.79
C LYS A 139 -3.39 -6.14 -10.01
N LEU A 140 -2.77 -5.49 -9.03
CA LEU A 140 -2.52 -4.06 -9.02
C LEU A 140 -1.27 -3.74 -9.84
N ARG A 141 -1.28 -2.60 -10.55
CA ARG A 141 -0.18 -2.17 -11.42
C ARG A 141 0.86 -1.39 -10.62
N LEU A 142 2.11 -1.72 -10.87
CA LEU A 142 3.26 -1.21 -10.14
C LEU A 142 3.32 0.32 -10.21
N LEU A 143 3.37 0.90 -11.42
CA LEU A 143 3.70 2.32 -11.60
C LEU A 143 2.66 3.30 -11.04
N TYR A 144 1.37 2.98 -11.17
CA TYR A 144 0.30 3.95 -10.88
C TYR A 144 -0.72 3.49 -9.84
N GLU A 145 -0.62 2.26 -9.33
CA GLU A 145 -1.38 1.79 -8.17
C GLU A 145 -0.45 1.53 -6.98
N CYS A 146 0.55 0.65 -7.14
CA CYS A 146 1.39 0.22 -6.02
C CYS A 146 2.41 1.27 -5.57
N ASN A 147 3.22 1.80 -6.49
CA ASN A 147 4.29 2.75 -6.19
C ASN A 147 3.78 4.03 -5.50
N PRO A 148 2.72 4.70 -5.98
CA PRO A 148 2.20 5.89 -5.30
C PRO A 148 1.74 5.61 -3.87
N MET A 149 1.08 4.48 -3.64
CA MET A 149 0.56 4.11 -2.32
C MET A 149 1.68 3.68 -1.38
N ALA A 150 2.65 2.91 -1.88
CA ALA A 150 3.84 2.52 -1.14
C ALA A 150 4.66 3.74 -0.71
N PHE A 151 4.85 4.71 -1.61
CA PHE A 151 5.56 5.96 -1.30
C PHE A 151 4.88 6.73 -0.18
N ILE A 152 3.56 6.95 -0.26
CA ILE A 152 2.81 7.63 0.80
C ILE A 152 2.94 6.88 2.14
N ILE A 153 2.81 5.56 2.13
CA ILE A 153 2.86 4.76 3.36
C ILE A 153 4.25 4.80 3.99
N GLU A 154 5.31 4.67 3.21
CA GLU A 154 6.68 4.77 3.75
C GLU A 154 7.00 6.18 4.27
N GLN A 155 6.54 7.24 3.59
CA GLN A 155 6.68 8.63 4.07
C GLN A 155 5.93 8.89 5.39
N ALA A 156 4.86 8.15 5.64
CA ALA A 156 4.15 8.16 6.92
C ALA A 156 4.77 7.26 8.00
N GLY A 157 5.89 6.58 7.72
CA GLY A 157 6.56 5.66 8.65
C GLY A 157 6.03 4.22 8.62
N GLY A 158 5.26 3.86 7.59
CA GLY A 158 4.77 2.52 7.35
C GLY A 158 5.71 1.65 6.51
N MET A 159 5.22 0.49 6.10
CA MET A 159 5.93 -0.42 5.22
C MET A 159 5.07 -0.85 4.04
N ALA A 160 5.71 -1.11 2.88
CA ALA A 160 5.05 -1.66 1.70
C ALA A 160 5.96 -2.73 1.04
N THR A 161 5.43 -3.93 0.84
CA THR A 161 6.16 -5.09 0.33
C THR A 161 5.34 -5.91 -0.66
N THR A 162 6.02 -6.61 -1.56
CA THR A 162 5.43 -7.67 -2.40
C THR A 162 5.29 -9.00 -1.65
N GLY A 163 5.82 -9.07 -0.43
CA GLY A 163 6.03 -10.29 0.35
C GLY A 163 7.47 -10.81 0.26
N THR A 164 8.21 -10.45 -0.79
CA THR A 164 9.60 -10.88 -1.01
C THR A 164 10.60 -9.73 -1.07
N GLU A 165 10.17 -8.55 -1.52
CA GLU A 165 10.98 -7.33 -1.61
C GLU A 165 10.12 -6.09 -1.29
N ALA A 166 10.74 -4.93 -1.09
CA ALA A 166 9.99 -3.69 -0.90
C ALA A 166 9.42 -3.22 -2.24
N VAL A 167 8.19 -2.70 -2.24
CA VAL A 167 7.49 -2.33 -3.48
C VAL A 167 8.24 -1.27 -4.27
N LEU A 168 8.80 -0.28 -3.58
CA LEU A 168 9.51 0.83 -4.22
C LEU A 168 10.85 0.42 -4.85
N ASP A 169 11.41 -0.72 -4.46
CA ASP A 169 12.69 -1.23 -5.00
C ASP A 169 12.49 -2.04 -6.29
N VAL A 170 11.26 -2.43 -6.62
CA VAL A 170 10.95 -3.19 -7.84
C VAL A 170 11.26 -2.34 -9.07
N LYS A 171 12.21 -2.80 -9.89
CA LYS A 171 12.47 -2.19 -11.20
C LYS A 171 11.39 -2.61 -12.21
N PRO A 172 10.63 -1.66 -12.80
CA PRO A 172 9.60 -1.99 -13.78
C PRO A 172 10.19 -2.50 -15.09
N GLU A 173 9.63 -3.58 -15.63
CA GLU A 173 9.94 -4.13 -16.96
C GLU A 173 9.05 -3.51 -18.05
N ASN A 174 7.83 -3.10 -17.69
CA ASN A 174 6.88 -2.44 -18.58
C ASN A 174 5.86 -1.61 -17.78
N ILE A 175 5.19 -0.67 -18.45
CA ILE A 175 4.31 0.30 -17.78
C ILE A 175 3.04 -0.28 -17.15
N HIS A 176 2.66 -1.51 -17.53
CA HIS A 176 1.47 -2.18 -17.03
C HIS A 176 1.79 -3.39 -16.13
N GLN A 177 3.04 -3.51 -15.70
CA GLN A 177 3.49 -4.59 -14.82
C GLN A 177 2.65 -4.62 -13.56
N ARG A 178 2.26 -5.82 -13.15
CA ARG A 178 1.56 -6.06 -11.88
C ARG A 178 2.52 -6.59 -10.84
N VAL A 179 2.25 -6.25 -9.58
CA VAL A 179 2.92 -6.83 -8.42
C VAL A 179 1.91 -7.11 -7.31
N PRO A 180 2.18 -8.08 -6.41
CA PRO A 180 1.53 -8.16 -5.12
C PRO A 180 1.77 -6.89 -4.31
N LEU A 181 0.80 -6.50 -3.47
CA LEU A 181 0.92 -5.32 -2.61
C LEU A 181 0.42 -5.63 -1.20
N ILE A 182 1.31 -5.56 -0.23
CA ILE A 182 1.00 -5.61 1.19
C ILE A 182 1.57 -4.33 1.81
N LEU A 183 0.75 -3.55 2.48
CA LEU A 183 1.19 -2.29 3.09
C LEU A 183 0.44 -1.94 4.36
N GLY A 184 1.03 -1.07 5.17
CA GLY A 184 0.39 -0.48 6.34
C GLY A 184 1.35 -0.32 7.51
N SER A 185 0.81 -0.52 8.71
CA SER A 185 1.52 -0.46 9.98
C SER A 185 2.75 -1.38 9.97
N PRO A 186 3.94 -0.89 10.35
CA PRO A 186 5.18 -1.64 10.23
C PRO A 186 5.17 -2.96 11.00
N GLU A 187 4.61 -3.01 12.21
CA GLU A 187 4.57 -4.24 13.02
C GLU A 187 3.64 -5.30 12.38
N ASP A 188 2.51 -4.88 11.80
CA ASP A 188 1.58 -5.80 11.12
C ASP A 188 2.20 -6.35 9.83
N VAL A 189 2.88 -5.51 9.04
CA VAL A 189 3.56 -5.93 7.82
C VAL A 189 4.75 -6.86 8.14
N GLN A 190 5.50 -6.59 9.21
CA GLN A 190 6.58 -7.47 9.66
C GLN A 190 6.06 -8.83 10.13
N GLU A 191 4.93 -8.88 10.83
CA GLU A 191 4.30 -10.14 11.22
C GLU A 191 3.88 -10.96 10.00
N TYR A 192 3.34 -10.32 8.96
CA TYR A 192 3.06 -10.98 7.68
C TYR A 192 4.35 -11.51 7.02
N LEU A 193 5.40 -10.71 6.95
CA LEU A 193 6.70 -11.12 6.38
C LEU A 193 7.32 -12.29 7.14
N ALA A 194 7.16 -12.34 8.47
CA ALA A 194 7.60 -13.48 9.27
C ALA A 194 6.88 -14.78 8.87
N CYS A 195 5.57 -14.71 8.58
CA CYS A 195 4.84 -15.85 8.00
C CYS A 195 5.44 -16.24 6.63
N VAL A 196 5.71 -15.28 5.74
CA VAL A 196 6.31 -15.57 4.41
C VAL A 196 7.66 -16.28 4.56
N GLN A 197 8.56 -15.77 5.40
CA GLN A 197 9.88 -16.36 5.62
C GLN A 197 9.82 -17.78 6.19
N LYS A 198 8.87 -18.05 7.10
CA LYS A 198 8.65 -19.39 7.67
C LYS A 198 8.29 -20.42 6.59
N HIS A 199 7.40 -20.06 5.68
CA HIS A 199 6.95 -20.94 4.60
C HIS A 199 7.98 -21.10 3.47
N GLN A 200 8.82 -20.09 3.23
CA GLN A 200 9.94 -20.20 2.28
C GLN A 200 11.03 -21.18 2.75
N LYS A 201 11.34 -21.22 4.05
CA LYS A 201 12.33 -22.17 4.61
C LYS A 201 11.86 -23.62 4.65
N SER A 202 10.55 -23.83 4.51
CA SER A 202 9.92 -25.15 4.61
C SER A 202 9.65 -25.78 3.23
N SER A 203 10.01 -25.07 2.13
CA SER A 203 9.88 -25.50 0.73
C SER A 203 11.25 -25.83 0.16
#